data_AF-D1C199-F1
#
_entry.id   AF-D1C199-F1
#
_cell.length_a   1.000
_cell.length_b   1.000
_cell.length_c   1.000
_cell.angle_alpha   90.00
_cell.angle_beta   90.00
_cell.angle_gamma   90.00
#
_symmetry.space_group_name_H-M   'P 1'
#
loop_
_entity.id
_entity.type
_entity.pdbx_description
1 polymer ?
#
loop_
_entity_poly.entity_id
_entity_poly.type
_entity_poly.pdbx_seq_one_letter_code
_entity_poly.pdbx_strand_id
1 'polypeptide(L)'
;MVTVTRLDGSVVVLNAELIESIEAVPDTVITLVNHRKVVVREPAEVVVERVLAYQRAVRGPEQVTMGTGTGDVSPAVERAADLVPQER
;
A
#
# COMPACT_ATOMS: atom_id res chain seq x y z
N MET A 1 3.90 -5.35 7.83
CA MET A 1 3.18 -6.32 8.68
C MET A 1 2.22 -5.56 9.59
N VAL A 2 0.96 -5.98 9.65
CA VAL A 2 -0.13 -5.35 10.41
C VAL A 2 -0.69 -6.36 11.40
N THR A 3 -0.60 -6.05 12.69
CA THR A 3 -1.16 -6.89 13.76
C THR A 3 -2.65 -6.58 13.93
N VAL A 4 -3.47 -7.62 14.02
CA VAL A 4 -4.92 -7.53 14.27
C VAL A 4 -5.36 -8.63 15.22
N THR A 5 -6.53 -8.44 15.83
CA THR A 5 -7.10 -9.36 16.81
C THR A 5 -8.37 -9.97 16.26
N ARG A 6 -8.42 -11.29 16.16
CA ARG A 6 -9.62 -12.01 15.72
C ARG A 6 -10.74 -11.89 16.76
N LEU A 7 -11.97 -12.21 16.35
CA LEU A 7 -13.11 -12.25 17.27
C LEU A 7 -12.92 -13.25 18.42
N ASP A 8 -12.14 -14.32 18.25
CA ASP A 8 -11.80 -15.28 19.31
C ASP A 8 -10.73 -14.78 20.29
N GLY A 9 -10.20 -13.57 20.10
CA GLY A 9 -9.14 -12.98 20.92
C GLY A 9 -7.73 -13.38 20.53
N SER A 10 -7.55 -14.27 19.55
CA SER A 10 -6.23 -14.61 19.04
C SER A 10 -5.65 -13.47 18.22
N VAL A 11 -4.34 -13.26 18.36
CA VAL A 11 -3.59 -12.24 17.63
C VAL A 11 -3.03 -12.85 16.35
N VAL A 12 -3.20 -12.16 15.23
CA VAL A 12 -2.62 -12.54 13.94
C VAL A 12 -1.91 -11.35 13.31
N VAL A 13 -0.78 -11.62 12.67
CA VAL A 13 -0.03 -10.63 11.90
C VAL A 13 -0.27 -10.88 10.42
N LEU A 14 -0.82 -9.89 9.72
CA LEU A 14 -1.12 -9.93 8.31
C LEU A 14 -0.08 -9.16 7.51
N ASN A 15 0.23 -9.63 6.30
CA ASN A 15 0.97 -8.82 5.34
C ASN A 15 0.03 -7.74 4.79
N ALA A 16 0.40 -6.47 4.94
CA ALA A 16 -0.40 -5.33 4.51
C ALA A 16 -0.55 -5.27 2.98
N GLU A 17 0.44 -5.75 2.23
CA GLU A 17 0.42 -5.75 0.76
C GLU A 17 -0.49 -6.82 0.16
N LEU A 18 -0.89 -7.80 0.97
CA LEU A 18 -1.80 -8.87 0.56
C LEU A 18 -3.25 -8.60 0.95
N ILE A 19 -3.53 -7.46 1.59
CA ILE A 19 -4.90 -7.05 1.89
C ILE A 19 -5.54 -6.53 0.61
N GLU A 20 -6.64 -7.14 0.22
CA GLU A 20 -7.43 -6.80 -0.96
C GLU A 20 -8.55 -5.81 -0.60
N SER A 21 -9.33 -6.10 0.45
CA SER A 21 -10.41 -5.23 0.94
C SER A 21 -10.50 -5.23 2.46
N ILE A 22 -11.03 -4.12 3.00
CA ILE A 22 -11.43 -3.98 4.40
C ILE A 22 -12.87 -3.45 4.39
N GLU A 23 -13.79 -4.22 4.96
CA GLU A 23 -15.22 -3.93 4.97
C GLU A 23 -15.75 -3.92 6.41
N ALA A 24 -16.69 -3.04 6.74
CA ALA A 24 -17.29 -2.94 8.08
C ALA A 24 -18.74 -3.45 8.06
N VAL A 25 -19.00 -4.74 8.33
CA VAL A 25 -20.37 -5.30 8.38
C VAL A 25 -20.48 -6.56 9.26
N PRO A 26 -21.28 -6.56 10.36
CA PRO A 26 -21.27 -5.56 11.44
C PRO A 26 -19.90 -5.48 12.16
N ASP A 27 -19.08 -6.51 11.98
CA ASP A 27 -17.67 -6.57 12.38
C ASP A 27 -16.77 -6.23 11.18
N THR A 28 -15.49 -5.94 11.44
CA THR A 28 -14.53 -5.67 10.36
C THR A 28 -14.06 -6.97 9.71
N VAL A 29 -14.19 -7.04 8.39
CA VAL A 29 -13.73 -8.16 7.57
C VAL A 29 -12.58 -7.71 6.70
N ILE A 30 -11.44 -8.37 6.84
CA ILE A 30 -10.26 -8.19 5.99
C ILE A 30 -10.24 -9.32 4.96
N THR A 31 -10.35 -9.00 3.68
CA THR A 31 -10.17 -9.96 2.59
C THR A 31 -8.74 -9.86 2.08
N LEU A 32 -8.06 -11.00 1.96
CA LEU A 32 -6.74 -11.09 1.35
C LEU A 32 -6.86 -11.44 -0.14
N VAL A 33 -5.82 -11.15 -0.93
CA VAL A 33 -5.77 -11.42 -2.38
C VAL A 33 -5.99 -12.89 -2.79
N ASN A 34 -5.88 -13.82 -1.84
CA ASN A 34 -6.20 -15.23 -2.04
C ASN A 34 -7.66 -15.57 -1.65
N HIS A 35 -8.52 -14.56 -1.54
CA HIS A 35 -9.91 -14.62 -1.10
C HIS A 35 -10.12 -15.13 0.34
N ARG A 36 -9.04 -15.31 1.13
CA ARG A 36 -9.17 -15.67 2.54
C ARG A 36 -9.65 -14.46 3.33
N LYS A 37 -10.73 -14.65 4.10
CA LYS A 37 -11.33 -13.62 4.95
C LYS A 37 -10.89 -13.79 6.40
N VAL A 38 -10.61 -12.67 7.06
CA VAL A 38 -10.27 -12.62 8.49
C VAL A 38 -11.19 -11.60 9.14
N VAL A 39 -12.01 -12.05 10.09
CA VAL A 39 -12.88 -11.18 10.86
C VAL A 39 -12.13 -10.73 12.11
N VAL A 40 -12.09 -9.42 12.36
CA VAL A 40 -11.28 -8.80 13.41
C VAL A 40 -12.13 -7.92 14.30
N ARG A 41 -11.65 -7.69 15.52
CA ARG A 41 -12.30 -6.84 16.53
C ARG A 41 -12.03 -5.36 16.30
N GLU A 42 -10.92 -5.03 15.65
CA GLU A 42 -10.58 -3.65 15.33
C GLU A 42 -11.55 -3.07 14.31
N PRO A 43 -11.97 -1.80 14.47
CA PRO A 43 -12.76 -1.12 13.46
C PRO A 43 -11.93 -0.92 12.18
N ALA A 44 -12.60 -0.81 11.03
CA ALA A 44 -11.95 -0.73 9.72
C ALA A 44 -10.94 0.42 9.66
N GLU A 45 -11.26 1.57 10.27
CA GLU A 45 -10.41 2.76 10.32
C GLU A 45 -9.06 2.48 10.99
N VAL A 46 -9.06 1.74 12.11
CA VAL A 46 -7.83 1.37 12.83
C VAL A 46 -6.96 0.44 11.98
N VAL A 47 -7.58 -0.49 11.23
CA VAL A 47 -6.84 -1.37 10.32
C VAL A 47 -6.22 -0.54 9.19
N VAL A 48 -6.98 0.39 8.61
CA VAL A 48 -6.50 1.30 7.55
C VAL A 48 -5.33 2.16 8.04
N GLU A 49 -5.42 2.75 9.23
CA GLU A 49 -4.33 3.54 9.82
C GLU A 49 -3.04 2.73 9.96
N ARG A 50 -3.14 1.47 10.41
CA ARG A 50 -1.98 0.57 10.53
C ARG A 50 -1.38 0.24 9.16
N VAL A 51 -2.21 0.05 8.14
CA VAL A 51 -1.76 -0.17 6.76
C VAL A 51 -1.05 1.07 6.21
N LEU A 52 -1.60 2.26 6.42
CA LEU A 52 -0.99 3.52 5.99
C LEU A 52 0.34 3.77 6.72
N ALA A 53 0.41 3.50 8.02
CA ALA A 53 1.65 3.61 8.78
C ALA A 53 2.73 2.67 8.23
N TYR A 54 2.37 1.43 7.88
CA TYR A 54 3.27 0.50 7.21
C TYR A 54 3.74 1.04 5.85
N GLN A 55 2.83 1.54 5.00
CA GLN A 55 3.20 2.07 3.69
C GLN A 55 4.16 3.26 3.80
N ARG A 56 3.94 4.18 4.75
CA ARG A 56 4.85 5.32 5.01
C ARG A 56 6.23 4.84 5.48
N ALA A 57 6.27 3.83 6.34
CA ALA A 57 7.53 3.26 6.81
C ALA A 57 8.34 2.60 5.68
N VAL A 58 7.65 1.94 4.72
CA VAL A 58 8.30 1.28 3.59
C VAL A 58 8.72 2.26 2.48
N ARG A 59 7.88 3.27 2.18
CA ARG A 59 8.13 4.22 1.07
C ARG A 59 9.02 5.41 1.45
N GLY A 60 9.27 5.63 2.74
CA GLY A 60 9.95 6.83 3.24
C GLY A 60 9.00 8.03 3.33
N PRO A 61 9.43 9.15 3.94
CA PRO A 61 8.60 10.35 4.03
C PRO A 61 8.21 10.79 2.61
N GLU A 62 6.90 10.89 2.37
CA GLU A 62 6.33 11.44 1.15
C GLU A 62 6.95 12.82 0.93
N GLN A 63 7.76 12.97 -0.13
CA GLN A 63 8.21 14.29 -0.55
C GLN A 63 6.96 15.03 -0.99
N VAL A 64 6.41 15.84 -0.09
CA VAL A 64 5.32 16.74 -0.40
C VAL A 64 5.86 17.68 -1.46
N THR A 65 5.59 17.38 -2.74
CA THR A 65 5.78 18.33 -3.84
C THR A 65 4.73 19.41 -3.65
N MET A 66 5.04 20.35 -2.76
CA MET A 66 4.35 21.61 -2.66
C MET A 66 4.46 22.25 -4.04
N GLY A 67 3.33 22.40 -4.73
CA GLY A 67 3.26 23.12 -5.98
C GLY A 67 3.63 24.59 -5.77
N THR A 68 4.92 24.91 -5.84
CA THR A 68 5.34 26.24 -6.25
C THR A 68 5.22 26.25 -7.77
N GLY A 69 4.12 26.81 -8.26
CA GLY A 69 4.04 27.19 -9.66
C GLY A 69 5.16 28.19 -9.94
N THR A 70 6.23 27.73 -10.56
CA THR A 70 7.07 28.43 -11.55
C THR A 70 8.04 27.38 -12.08
N GLY A 71 8.04 27.20 -13.40
CA GLY A 71 8.73 26.10 -14.06
C GLY A 71 10.20 26.01 -13.70
N ASP A 72 10.64 24.78 -13.45
CA ASP A 72 11.91 24.32 -13.98
C ASP A 72 11.78 22.84 -14.35
N VAL A 73 12.18 22.57 -15.59
CA VAL A 73 12.13 21.29 -16.28
C VAL A 73 13.41 20.53 -15.91
N SER A 74 13.33 19.24 -15.61
CA SER A 74 14.46 18.34 -15.86
C SER A 74 14.11 16.85 -15.76
N PRO A 75 14.83 16.00 -16.50
CA PRO A 75 14.23 15.05 -17.43
C PRO A 75 14.61 13.60 -17.10
N ALA A 76 13.68 12.66 -17.15
CA ALA A 76 14.03 11.24 -17.01
C ALA A 76 13.08 10.27 -17.74
N VAL A 77 12.30 10.73 -18.71
CA VAL A 77 11.46 9.85 -19.54
C VAL A 77 11.72 10.08 -21.02
N GLU A 78 12.99 10.13 -21.41
CA GLU A 78 13.36 10.02 -22.83
C GLU A 78 14.83 9.60 -22.94
N ARG A 79 15.07 8.28 -23.03
CA ARG A 79 16.22 7.61 -23.70
C ARG A 79 16.28 6.14 -23.30
N ALA A 80 15.59 5.30 -24.06
CA ALA A 80 16.03 3.94 -24.37
C ALA A 80 15.30 3.41 -25.62
N ALA A 81 15.11 4.26 -26.62
CA ALA A 81 14.80 3.81 -27.97
C ALA A 81 15.83 4.45 -28.91
N ASP A 82 16.38 3.62 -29.78
CA ASP A 82 17.18 3.98 -30.95
C ASP A 82 18.68 4.30 -30.77
N LEU A 83 19.46 3.24 -31.04
CA LEU A 83 20.55 3.15 -32.05
C LEU A 83 21.93 2.80 -31.48
N VAL A 84 22.43 1.61 -31.84
CA VAL A 84 23.61 1.41 -32.72
C VAL A 84 23.43 0.03 -33.43
N PRO A 85 24.14 -0.29 -34.54
CA PRO A 85 23.57 -0.37 -35.88
C PRO A 85 23.71 -1.77 -36.53
N GLN A 86 23.02 -1.97 -37.65
CA GLN A 86 23.28 -3.06 -38.59
C GLN A 86 24.62 -2.81 -39.30
N GLU A 87 25.58 -3.74 -39.17
CA GLU A 87 26.71 -3.85 -40.09
C GLU A 87 26.94 -5.31 -40.52
N ARG A 88 26.74 -5.52 -41.83
CA ARG A 88 27.25 -6.55 -42.77
C ARG A 88 26.56 -7.91 -42.83
#